data_AF-A0A0F9JMU9-F1
#
_entry.id   AF-A0A0F9JMU9-F1
#
_cell.length_a   1.000
_cell.length_b   1.000
_cell.length_c   1.000
_cell.angle_alpha   90.00
_cell.angle_beta   90.00
_cell.angle_gamma   90.00
#
_symmetry.space_group_name_H-M   'P 1'
#
loop_
_entity.id
_entity.type
_entity.pdbx_description
1 polymer ?
#
loop_
_entity_poly.entity_id
_entity_poly.type
_entity_poly.pdbx_seq_one_letter_code
_entity_poly.pdbx_strand_id
1 'polypeptide(L)'
;MSQRVIGVDCSTKALAFAELDGVKVKLWLLVPSKRGLAWQARLHELADHARTFFKRPSCLVYVEEAPMGRSFRASVEVGYVVSAVIVEAMRAGHMV
;
A
#
# COMPACT_ATOMS: atom_id res chain seq x y z
N MET A 1 -2.55 5.03 25.88
CA MET A 1 -3.27 5.05 24.58
C MET A 1 -2.60 4.02 23.67
N SER A 2 -3.34 3.03 23.15
CA SER A 2 -2.80 2.10 22.15
C SER A 2 -2.83 2.80 20.80
N GLN A 3 -1.68 3.11 20.22
CA GLN A 3 -1.60 3.69 18.89
C GLN A 3 -1.79 2.58 17.85
N ARG A 4 -2.81 2.69 17.01
CA ARG A 4 -2.99 1.77 15.87
C ARG A 4 -1.90 2.06 14.84
N VAL A 5 -1.26 0.99 14.34
CA VAL A 5 -0.19 1.07 13.34
C VAL A 5 -0.53 0.16 12.16
N ILE A 6 -0.24 0.61 10.95
CA ILE A 6 -0.40 -0.18 9.73
C ILE A 6 0.93 -0.24 9.00
N GLY A 7 1.49 -1.43 8.81
CA GLY A 7 2.59 -1.66 7.87
C GLY A 7 2.06 -2.01 6.48
N VAL A 8 2.69 -1.50 5.43
CA VAL A 8 2.34 -1.77 4.04
C VAL A 8 3.56 -2.21 3.24
N ASP A 9 3.47 -3.39 2.64
CA ASP A 9 4.39 -3.91 1.63
C ASP A 9 3.76 -3.73 0.23
N CYS A 10 4.53 -3.13 -0.66
CA CYS A 10 4.07 -2.66 -1.97
C CYS A 10 4.74 -3.42 -3.11
N SER A 11 3.94 -3.92 -4.04
CA SER A 11 4.43 -4.46 -5.31
C SER A 11 3.55 -4.03 -6.48
N THR A 12 4.04 -4.20 -7.71
CA THR A 12 3.25 -3.96 -8.93
C THR A 12 2.11 -4.97 -9.15
N LYS A 13 1.97 -5.95 -8.26
CA LYS A 13 1.03 -7.08 -8.37
C LYS A 13 0.11 -7.23 -7.17
N ALA A 14 0.41 -6.64 -6.04
CA ALA A 14 -0.34 -6.79 -4.80
C ALA A 14 0.08 -5.74 -3.77
N LEU A 15 -0.80 -5.47 -2.81
CA LEU A 15 -0.49 -4.77 -1.57
C LEU A 15 -0.76 -5.70 -0.39
N ALA A 16 0.20 -5.78 0.52
CA ALA A 16 0.03 -6.49 1.78
C ALA A 16 -0.02 -5.48 2.92
N PHE A 17 -0.99 -5.65 3.82
CA PHE A 17 -1.19 -4.77 4.97
C PHE A 17 -1.13 -5.58 6.26
N ALA A 18 -0.40 -5.06 7.25
CA ALA A 18 -0.37 -5.57 8.61
C ALA A 18 -0.85 -4.49 9.58
N GLU A 19 -2.01 -4.69 10.22
CA GLU A 19 -2.54 -3.78 11.25
C GLU A 19 -2.20 -4.32 12.63
N LEU A 20 -1.52 -3.50 13.42
CA LEU A 20 -1.31 -3.71 14.84
C LEU A 20 -2.29 -2.83 15.63
N ASP A 21 -3.09 -3.48 16.47
CA ASP A 21 -4.00 -2.84 17.42
C ASP A 21 -3.75 -3.43 18.82
N GLY A 22 -2.85 -2.79 19.57
CA GLY A 22 -2.32 -3.32 20.82
C GLY A 22 -1.49 -4.58 20.58
N VAL A 23 -1.95 -5.72 21.11
CA VAL A 23 -1.29 -7.04 20.95
C VAL A 23 -1.85 -7.87 19.78
N LYS A 24 -2.90 -7.38 19.11
CA LYS A 24 -3.55 -8.11 18.01
C LYS A 24 -2.95 -7.67 16.68
N VAL A 25 -2.57 -8.66 15.87
CA VAL A 25 -2.11 -8.47 14.49
C VAL A 25 -3.18 -8.99 13.54
N LYS A 26 -3.50 -8.21 12.51
CA LYS A 26 -4.36 -8.63 11.39
C LYS A 26 -3.64 -8.41 10.08
N LEU A 27 -3.82 -9.33 9.14
CA LEU A 27 -3.17 -9.31 7.83
C LEU A 27 -4.22 -9.24 6.72
N TRP A 28 -3.95 -8.44 5.69
CA TRP A 28 -4.74 -8.37 4.47
C TRP A 28 -3.82 -8.42 3.26
N LEU A 29 -4.28 -9.11 2.22
CA LEU A 29 -3.62 -9.16 0.92
C LEU A 29 -4.62 -8.71 -0.14
N LEU A 30 -4.29 -7.64 -0.87
CA LEU A 30 -5.10 -7.10 -1.95
C LEU A 30 -4.37 -7.31 -3.28
N VAL A 31 -5.03 -7.96 -4.23
CA VAL A 31 -4.47 -8.34 -5.53
C VAL A 31 -5.36 -7.76 -6.63
N PRO A 32 -4.80 -7.13 -7.69
CA PRO A 32 -5.55 -6.72 -8.87
C PRO A 32 -6.31 -7.89 -9.50
N SER A 33 -7.54 -7.64 -9.94
CA SER A 33 -8.48 -8.61 -10.50
C SER A 33 -7.97 -9.26 -11.79
N LYS A 34 -7.15 -8.57 -12.59
CA LYS A 34 -6.62 -9.08 -13.86
C LYS A 34 -5.11 -8.93 -13.97
N ARG A 35 -4.41 -10.07 -13.99
CA ARG A 35 -2.94 -10.13 -14.09
C ARG A 35 -2.40 -9.65 -15.45
N GLY A 36 -3.17 -9.79 -16.53
CA GLY A 36 -2.77 -9.46 -17.90
C GLY A 36 -2.91 -7.99 -18.33
N LEU A 37 -3.33 -7.10 -17.42
CA LEU A 37 -3.50 -5.68 -17.75
C LEU A 37 -2.18 -4.96 -18.03
N ALA A 38 -2.24 -3.80 -18.67
CA ALA A 38 -1.13 -2.86 -18.67
C ALA A 38 -0.79 -2.46 -17.23
N TRP A 39 0.49 -2.18 -16.94
CA TRP A 39 0.93 -1.91 -15.57
C TRP A 39 0.27 -0.68 -14.97
N GLN A 40 -0.04 0.35 -15.77
CA GLN A 40 -0.75 1.54 -15.34
C GLN A 40 -2.17 1.22 -14.86
N ALA A 41 -2.88 0.33 -15.56
CA ALA A 41 -4.21 -0.11 -15.14
C ALA A 41 -4.15 -0.88 -13.81
N ARG A 42 -3.12 -1.72 -13.61
CA ARG A 42 -2.89 -2.35 -12.31
C ARG A 42 -2.58 -1.32 -11.22
N LEU A 43 -1.76 -0.30 -11.50
CA LEU A 43 -1.47 0.77 -10.55
C LEU A 43 -2.75 1.47 -10.08
N HIS A 44 -3.66 1.82 -11.00
CA HIS A 44 -4.94 2.44 -10.64
C HIS A 44 -5.77 1.53 -9.74
N GLU A 45 -5.84 0.24 -10.06
CA GLU A 45 -6.56 -0.73 -9.23
C GLU A 45 -5.94 -0.88 -7.83
N LEU A 46 -4.61 -0.90 -7.73
CA LEU A 46 -3.91 -0.91 -6.44
C LEU A 46 -4.17 0.38 -5.64
N ALA A 47 -4.22 1.54 -6.30
CA ALA A 47 -4.55 2.81 -5.66
C ALA A 47 -5.99 2.83 -5.13
N ASP A 48 -6.96 2.29 -5.90
CA ASP A 48 -8.35 2.19 -5.45
C ASP A 48 -8.52 1.19 -4.29
N HIS A 49 -7.75 0.09 -4.30
CA HIS A 49 -7.63 -0.83 -3.17
C HIS A 49 -7.08 -0.14 -1.91
N ALA A 50 -5.98 0.61 -2.04
CA ALA A 50 -5.41 1.38 -0.94
C ALA A 50 -6.41 2.42 -0.40
N ARG A 51 -7.06 3.20 -1.28
CA ARG A 51 -8.11 4.16 -0.92
C ARG A 51 -9.23 3.50 -0.12
N THR A 52 -9.69 2.33 -0.55
CA THR A 52 -10.76 1.60 0.13
C THR A 52 -10.29 1.08 1.49
N PHE A 53 -9.06 0.55 1.55
CA PHE A 53 -8.48 0.05 2.80
C PHE A 53 -8.34 1.16 3.85
N PHE A 54 -7.91 2.36 3.46
CA PHE A 54 -7.73 3.52 4.33
C PHE A 54 -9.02 4.27 4.70
N LYS A 55 -10.21 3.80 4.29
CA LYS A 55 -11.49 4.30 4.85
C LYS A 55 -11.72 3.79 6.27
N ARG A 56 -10.80 4.13 7.19
CA ARG A 56 -10.75 3.68 8.59
C ARG A 56 -10.32 4.85 9.48
N PRO A 57 -10.45 4.74 10.82
CA PRO A 57 -9.93 5.75 11.73
C PRO A 57 -8.43 6.03 11.49
N SER A 58 -8.04 7.29 11.66
CA SER A 58 -6.66 7.74 11.49
C SER A 58 -5.67 6.93 12.34
N CYS A 59 -4.49 6.68 11.79
CA CYS A 59 -3.45 5.85 12.38
C CYS A 59 -2.08 6.22 11.81
N LEU A 60 -1.03 5.61 12.37
CA LEU A 60 0.32 5.69 11.83
C LEU A 60 0.53 4.58 10.79
N VAL A 61 1.01 4.94 9.60
CA VAL A 61 1.19 4.05 8.46
C VAL A 61 2.67 3.99 8.10
N TYR A 62 3.28 2.82 8.16
CA TYR A 62 4.62 2.59 7.62
C TYR A 62 4.49 1.98 6.25
N VAL A 63 5.06 2.62 5.23
CA VAL A 63 5.11 2.08 3.87
C VAL A 63 6.55 1.67 3.59
N GLU A 64 6.76 0.45 3.10
CA GLU A 64 8.09 0.01 2.70
C GLU A 64 8.67 0.95 1.63
N GLU A 65 9.93 1.34 1.81
CA GLU A 65 10.66 2.11 0.79
C GLU A 65 10.76 1.32 -0.51
N ALA A 66 10.81 2.00 -1.66
CA ALA A 66 11.02 1.34 -2.94
C ALA A 66 12.54 1.23 -3.25
N PRO A 67 13.21 0.08 -3.01
CA PRO A 67 14.63 -0.03 -3.26
C PRO A 67 14.97 -0.07 -4.76
N MET A 68 16.17 0.38 -5.09
CA MET A 68 16.74 0.15 -6.42
C MET A 68 17.09 -1.33 -6.56
N GLY A 69 16.34 -2.03 -7.41
CA GLY A 69 16.50 -3.44 -7.70
C GLY A 69 17.33 -3.68 -8.95
N ARG A 70 17.34 -4.92 -9.44
CA ARG A 70 18.11 -5.32 -10.64
C ARG A 70 17.60 -4.70 -11.94
N SER A 71 16.34 -4.25 -11.97
CA SER A 71 15.70 -3.65 -13.15
C SER A 71 15.25 -2.24 -12.81
N PHE A 72 15.88 -1.25 -13.45
CA PHE A 72 15.52 0.15 -13.30
C PHE A 72 14.03 0.38 -13.55
N ARG A 73 13.49 -0.19 -14.63
CA ARG A 73 12.07 -0.07 -14.96
C ARG A 73 11.18 -0.63 -13.85
N ALA A 74 11.50 -1.82 -13.33
CA ALA A 74 10.70 -2.43 -12.27
C ALA A 74 10.74 -1.60 -10.99
N SER A 75 11.89 -1.04 -10.63
CA SER A 75 12.02 -0.13 -9.48
C SER A 75 11.20 1.14 -9.63
N VAL A 76 11.21 1.74 -10.83
CA VAL A 76 10.37 2.91 -11.12
C VAL A 76 8.88 2.54 -10.97
N GLU A 77 8.45 1.40 -11.52
CA GLU A 77 7.06 0.95 -11.41
C GLU A 77 6.64 0.70 -9.93
N VAL A 78 7.50 0.12 -9.09
CA VAL A 78 7.24 -0.03 -7.65
C VAL A 78 7.19 1.34 -6.96
N GLY A 79 8.08 2.27 -7.31
CA GLY A 79 8.07 3.63 -6.76
C GLY A 79 6.74 4.37 -7.01
N TYR A 80 6.12 4.16 -8.18
CA TYR A 80 4.77 4.68 -8.45
C TYR A 80 3.71 4.06 -7.54
N VAL A 81 3.78 2.75 -7.28
CA VAL A 81 2.84 2.07 -6.37
C VAL A 81 2.99 2.59 -4.94
N VAL A 82 4.21 2.64 -4.42
CA VAL A 82 4.52 3.20 -3.09
C VAL A 82 3.97 4.62 -2.96
N SER A 83 4.25 5.48 -3.95
CA SER A 83 3.75 6.86 -3.96
C SER A 83 2.22 6.92 -3.94
N ALA A 84 1.55 6.06 -4.71
CA ALA A 84 0.09 6.02 -4.73
C ALA A 84 -0.50 5.61 -3.37
N VAL A 85 0.11 4.62 -2.70
CA VAL A 85 -0.31 4.19 -1.36
C VAL A 85 -0.14 5.32 -0.34
N ILE A 86 1.02 6.00 -0.33
CA ILE A 86 1.29 7.14 0.56
C ILE A 86 0.25 8.23 0.34
N VAL A 87 -0.03 8.61 -0.92
CA VAL A 87 -1.00 9.64 -1.25
C VAL A 87 -2.41 9.28 -0.78
N GLU A 88 -2.86 8.04 -0.99
CA GLU A 88 -4.20 7.62 -0.56
C GLU A 88 -4.31 7.52 0.97
N ALA A 89 -3.23 7.12 1.67
CA ALA A 89 -3.18 7.13 3.13
C ALA A 89 -3.26 8.56 3.70
N MET A 90 -2.43 9.49 3.19
CA MET A 90 -2.44 10.89 3.60
C MET A 90 -3.79 11.55 3.28
N ARG A 91 -4.38 11.24 2.12
CA ARG A 91 -5.70 11.75 1.73
C ARG A 91 -6.80 11.30 2.70
N ALA A 92 -6.69 10.12 3.28
CA ALA A 92 -7.61 9.62 4.31
C ALA A 92 -7.30 10.17 5.73
N GLY A 93 -6.29 11.03 5.87
CA GLY A 93 -5.93 11.67 7.14
C GLY A 93 -5.05 10.79 8.04
N HIS A 94 -4.36 9.80 7.48
CA HIS A 94 -3.34 9.03 8.19
C HIS A 94 -2.00 9.78 8.21
N MET A 95 -1.20 9.53 9.25
CA MET A 95 0.21 9.92 9.26
C MET A 95 1.01 8.79 8.61
N VAL A 96 1.84 9.13 7.63
CA VAL A 96 2.70 8.17 6.90
C VAL A 96 4.15 8.47 7.23
#